data_AF-A0A958C083-F1
#
_entry.id   AF-A0A958C083-F1
#
_cell.length_a   1.000
_cell.length_b   1.000
_cell.length_c   1.000
_cell.angle_alpha   90.00
_cell.angle_beta   90.00
_cell.angle_gamma   90.00
#
_symmetry.space_group_name_H-M   'P 1'
#
loop_
_entity.id
_entity.type
_entity.pdbx_description
1 polymer ?
#
loop_
_entity_poly.entity_id
_entity_poly.type
_entity_poly.pdbx_seq_one_letter_code
_entity_poly.pdbx_strand_id
1 'polypeptide(L)'
;EYVPIEGRAIEKELAAGRKLVSTTFVIPYPPGFPILVPGQVISQEIITFMRALDVKEIHGYRPELGLRVFTEKALMALEASPSSIQELPT
;
A
#
# COMPACT_ATOMS: atom_id res chain seq x y z
N GLU A 1 -5.09 -1.80 8.41
CA GLU A 1 -5.38 -3.24 8.41
C GLU A 1 -4.38 -3.97 7.52
N TYR A 2 -4.52 -5.28 7.35
CA TYR A 2 -3.64 -6.09 6.51
C TYR A 2 -4.42 -6.74 5.37
N VAL A 3 -3.83 -6.76 4.17
CA VAL A 3 -4.39 -7.43 3.00
C VAL A 3 -3.36 -8.42 2.46
N PRO A 4 -3.67 -9.73 2.43
CA PRO A 4 -2.77 -10.75 1.89
C PRO A 4 -2.37 -10.45 0.44
N ILE A 5 -1.08 -10.52 0.14
CA ILE A 5 -0.60 -10.39 -1.25
C ILE A 5 -0.79 -11.68 -2.03
N GLU A 6 -0.80 -12.83 -1.35
CA GLU A 6 -1.03 -14.12 -1.96
C GLU A 6 -2.53 -14.33 -2.26
N GLY A 7 -2.82 -15.14 -3.28
CA GLY A 7 -4.18 -15.39 -3.71
C GLY A 7 -4.79 -14.21 -4.48
N ARG A 8 -6.07 -13.90 -4.18
CA ARG A 8 -6.86 -12.89 -4.93
C ARG A 8 -7.47 -11.81 -4.05
N ALA A 9 -6.97 -11.60 -2.83
CA ALA A 9 -7.56 -10.65 -1.89
C ALA A 9 -7.46 -9.21 -2.43
N ILE A 10 -6.28 -8.79 -2.86
CA ILE A 10 -6.06 -7.45 -3.43
C ILE A 10 -6.89 -7.24 -4.70
N GLU A 11 -6.87 -8.21 -5.62
CA GLU A 11 -7.64 -8.16 -6.86
C GLU A 11 -9.14 -7.93 -6.59
N LYS A 12 -9.70 -8.59 -5.57
CA LYS A 12 -11.11 -8.42 -5.18
C LYS A 12 -11.40 -7.01 -4.68
N GLU A 13 -10.55 -6.45 -3.83
CA GLU A 13 -10.71 -5.09 -3.32
C GLU A 13 -10.60 -4.06 -4.46
N LEU A 14 -9.61 -4.22 -5.34
CA LEU A 14 -9.44 -3.34 -6.51
C LEU A 14 -10.63 -3.44 -7.48
N ALA A 15 -11.14 -4.65 -7.75
CA ALA A 15 -12.31 -4.86 -8.58
C ALA A 15 -13.60 -4.29 -7.97
N ALA A 16 -13.68 -4.23 -6.64
CA ALA A 16 -14.76 -3.57 -5.92
C ALA A 16 -14.63 -2.03 -5.92
N GLY A 17 -13.58 -1.47 -6.54
CA GLY A 17 -13.33 -0.03 -6.61
C GLY A 17 -12.68 0.55 -5.36
N ARG A 18 -12.24 -0.28 -4.42
CA ARG A 18 -11.61 0.17 -3.18
C ARG A 18 -10.16 0.61 -3.44
N LYS A 19 -9.81 1.80 -2.96
CA LYS A 19 -8.41 2.26 -2.94
C LYS A 19 -7.67 1.63 -1.76
N LEU A 20 -6.69 0.78 -2.06
CA LEU A 20 -5.75 0.28 -1.06
C LEU A 20 -4.54 1.22 -1.01
N VAL A 21 -4.28 1.81 0.16
CA VAL A 21 -3.19 2.80 0.35
C VAL A 21 -2.19 2.26 1.34
N SER A 22 -0.92 2.16 0.96
CA SER A 22 0.14 1.64 1.83
C SER A 22 0.33 2.54 3.05
N THR A 23 0.57 1.93 4.22
CA THR A 23 0.91 2.65 5.47
C THR A 23 2.40 2.60 5.79
N THR A 24 3.14 1.75 5.10
CA THR A 24 4.55 1.47 5.38
C THR A 24 5.37 1.53 4.11
N PHE A 25 6.68 1.73 4.28
CA PHE A 25 7.61 1.39 3.22
C PHE A 25 7.62 -0.12 3.01
N VAL A 26 7.69 -0.56 1.75
CA VAL A 26 7.90 -1.96 1.40
C VAL A 26 9.15 -2.04 0.52
N ILE A 27 10.21 -2.64 1.08
CA ILE A 27 11.56 -2.57 0.52
C ILE A 27 12.14 -3.99 0.47
N PRO A 28 12.16 -4.64 -0.70
CA PRO A 28 12.82 -5.93 -0.85
C PRO A 28 14.33 -5.82 -0.96
N TYR A 29 15.03 -6.82 -0.42
CA TYR A 29 16.49 -6.95 -0.50
C TYR A 29 16.94 -8.32 -1.02
N PRO A 30 18.00 -8.36 -1.84
CA PRO A 30 18.52 -7.26 -2.68
C PRO A 30 17.48 -6.85 -3.75
N PRO A 31 17.47 -5.62 -4.30
CA PRO A 31 18.50 -4.57 -4.24
C PRO A 31 18.28 -3.45 -3.20
N GLY A 32 17.14 -3.38 -2.51
CA GLY A 32 16.95 -2.46 -1.39
C GLY A 32 16.31 -1.10 -1.70
N PHE A 33 15.63 -0.95 -2.84
CA PHE A 33 14.83 0.25 -3.13
C PHE A 33 13.36 0.06 -2.75
N PRO A 34 12.64 1.14 -2.38
CA PRO A 34 11.22 1.05 -2.02
C PRO A 34 10.35 0.80 -3.25
N ILE A 35 9.44 -0.18 -3.14
CA ILE A 35 8.39 -0.44 -4.14
C ILE A 35 7.09 0.29 -3.76
N LEU A 36 6.80 0.33 -2.46
CA LEU A 36 5.70 1.09 -1.90
C LEU A 36 6.22 2.07 -0.86
N VAL A 37 5.64 3.26 -0.85
CA VAL A 37 5.83 4.27 0.20
C VAL A 37 4.51 4.55 0.93
N PRO A 38 4.53 5.04 2.19
CA PRO A 38 3.32 5.44 2.89
C PRO A 38 2.51 6.48 2.09
N GLY A 39 1.21 6.27 1.96
CA GLY A 39 0.31 7.14 1.18
C GLY A 39 0.20 6.78 -0.30
N GLN A 40 1.03 5.87 -0.81
CA GLN A 40 0.93 5.40 -2.19
C GLN A 40 -0.25 4.45 -2.37
N VAL A 41 -1.01 4.65 -3.45
CA VAL A 41 -2.09 3.74 -3.86
C VAL A 41 -1.47 2.49 -4.48
N ILE A 42 -1.92 1.32 -4.04
CA ILE A 42 -1.50 0.01 -4.55
C ILE A 42 -2.24 -0.27 -5.86
N SER A 43 -1.50 -0.72 -6.88
CA SER A 43 -2.04 -1.12 -8.17
C SER A 43 -1.78 -2.60 -8.46
N GLN A 44 -2.50 -3.16 -9.44
CA GLN A 44 -2.32 -4.55 -9.86
C GLN A 44 -0.90 -4.81 -10.38
N GLU A 45 -0.30 -3.84 -11.06
CA GLU A 45 1.06 -3.92 -11.61
C GLU A 45 2.09 -4.02 -10.48
N ILE A 46 1.92 -3.24 -9.41
CA ILE A 46 2.80 -3.31 -8.23
C ILE A 46 2.73 -4.70 -7.60
N ILE A 47 1.53 -5.24 -7.43
CA ILE A 47 1.35 -6.59 -6.85
C ILE A 47 1.95 -7.67 -7.75
N THR A 48 1.75 -7.55 -9.06
CA THR A 48 2.34 -8.47 -10.03
C THR A 48 3.87 -8.41 -9.98
N PHE A 49 4.45 -7.22 -9.89
CA PHE A 49 5.88 -7.02 -9.73
C PHE A 49 6.39 -7.65 -8.44
N MET A 50 5.75 -7.35 -7.29
CA MET A 50 6.14 -7.90 -5.99
C MET A 50 6.11 -9.43 -5.95
N ARG A 51 5.13 -10.07 -6.59
CA ARG A 51 5.03 -11.55 -6.67
C ARG A 51 6.08 -12.18 -7.58
N ALA A 52 6.63 -11.43 -8.53
CA ALA A 52 7.64 -11.90 -9.47
C ALA A 52 9.08 -11.70 -8.96
N LEU A 53 9.26 -10.98 -7.86
CA LEU A 53 10.59 -10.70 -7.31
C LEU A 53 11.15 -11.89 -6.56
N ASP A 54 12.34 -12.32 -6.97
CA ASP A 54 13.18 -13.25 -6.21
C ASP A 54 14.06 -12.45 -5.24
N VAL A 55 13.61 -12.36 -3.99
CA VAL A 55 14.21 -11.53 -2.94
C VAL A 55 14.37 -12.36 -1.67
N LYS A 56 15.43 -12.11 -0.90
CA LYS A 56 15.74 -12.89 0.30
C LYS A 56 14.88 -12.46 1.49
N GLU A 57 14.54 -11.18 1.53
CA GLU A 57 13.77 -10.58 2.60
C GLU A 57 13.02 -9.34 2.09
N ILE A 58 11.95 -8.96 2.78
CA ILE A 58 11.17 -7.77 2.46
C ILE A 58 10.92 -6.98 3.75
N HIS A 59 11.51 -5.79 3.84
CA HIS A 59 11.30 -4.90 4.98
C HIS A 59 9.94 -4.22 4.86
N GLY A 60 9.25 -4.09 6.00
CA GLY A 60 7.91 -3.50 6.07
C GLY A 60 6.78 -4.37 5.53
N TYR A 61 7.06 -5.62 5.19
CA TYR A 61 6.08 -6.64 4.79
C TYR A 61 6.07 -7.80 5.80
N ARG A 62 4.89 -8.39 6.04
CA ARG A 62 4.73 -9.58 6.91
C ARG A 62 4.01 -10.67 6.12
N PRO A 63 4.70 -11.74 5.67
CA PRO A 63 4.11 -12.76 4.80
C PRO A 63 2.81 -13.38 5.35
N GLU A 64 2.72 -13.53 6.67
CA GLU A 64 1.61 -14.19 7.35
C GLU A 64 0.34 -13.32 7.41
N LEU A 65 0.49 -12.00 7.21
CA LEU A 65 -0.60 -11.03 7.30
C LEU A 65 -0.87 -10.33 5.96
N GLY A 66 0.19 -10.03 5.20
CA GLY A 66 0.16 -9.28 3.95
C GLY A 66 0.64 -7.83 4.07
N LEU A 67 0.17 -7.00 3.14
CA LEU A 67 0.50 -5.57 3.07
C LEU A 67 -0.31 -4.79 4.11
N ARG A 68 0.35 -3.87 4.81
CA ARG A 68 -0.32 -3.00 5.79
C ARG A 68 -0.90 -1.77 5.08
N VAL A 69 -2.21 -1.66 5.06
CA VAL A 69 -2.95 -0.58 4.38
C VAL A 69 -3.75 0.28 5.35
N PHE A 70 -4.04 1.51 4.95
CA PHE A 70 -4.98 2.36 5.69
C PHE A 70 -6.36 1.71 5.67
N THR A 71 -7.10 1.86 6.78
CA THR A 71 -8.47 1.39 6.80
C THR A 71 -9.33 2.27 5.91
N GLU A 72 -10.36 1.69 5.29
CA GLU A 72 -11.29 2.46 4.45
C GLU A 72 -11.92 3.62 5.23
N LYS A 73 -12.30 3.38 6.49
CA LYS A 73 -12.79 4.42 7.41
C LYS A 73 -11.80 5.59 7.57
N ALA A 74 -10.51 5.31 7.68
CA ALA A 74 -9.49 6.36 7.82
C ALA A 74 -9.35 7.20 6.55
N LEU A 75 -9.42 6.56 5.37
CA LEU A 75 -9.36 7.24 4.08
C LEU A 75 -10.60 8.11 3.85
N MET A 76 -11.80 7.59 4.17
CA MET A 76 -13.05 8.36 4.08
C MET A 76 -13.05 9.59 4.99
N ALA A 77 -12.51 9.47 6.21
CA ALA A 77 -12.42 10.61 7.14
C ALA A 77 -11.53 11.74 6.60
N LEU A 78 -10.48 11.38 5.83
CA LEU A 78 -9.61 12.35 5.17
C LEU A 78 -10.32 13.03 3.99
N GLU A 79 -11.02 12.26 3.14
CA GLU A 79 -11.77 12.82 2.00
C GLU A 79 -12.94 13.72 2.45
N ALA A 80 -13.55 13.44 3.60
CA ALA A 80 -14.63 14.24 4.19
C ALA A 80 -14.14 15.53 4.88
N SER A 81 -12.84 15.65 5.15
CA SER A 81 -12.24 16.84 5.74
C SER A 81 -11.61 17.68 4.63
N PRO A 82 -12.26 18.75 4.13
CA PRO A 82 -11.64 19.63 3.14
C PRO A 82 -10.30 20.12 3.70
N SER A 83 -9.21 19.75 3.02
CA SER A 83 -7.85 20.08 3.43
C SER A 83 -7.68 21.59 3.46
N SER A 84 -7.59 22.14 4.67
CA SER A 84 -7.04 23.47 4.91
C SER A 84 -5.54 23.40 4.64
N ILE A 85 -5.15 23.44 3.36
CA ILE A 85 -3.79 23.79 2.99
C ILE A 85 -3.66 25.26 3.40
N GLN A 86 -3.16 25.52 4.61
CA GLN A 86 -2.61 26.84 4.93
C GLN A 86 -1.42 27.04 4.01
N GLU A 87 -1.59 27.89 3.00
CA GLU A 87 -0.48 28.40 2.21
C GLU A 87 0.60 28.92 3.18
N LEU A 88 1.81 28.38 3.08
CA LEU A 88 2.96 28.93 3.78
C LEU A 88 3.12 30.38 3.31
N PRO A 89 3.17 31.38 4.22
CA PRO A 89 3.41 32.75 3.81
C PRO A 89 4.77 32.82 3.09
N THR A 90 4.74 33.30 1.84
CA THR A 90 5.92 33.69 1.06
C THR A 90 6.68 34.84 1.71
#